data_AF-A0A1C5F230-F1
#
_entry.id   AF-A0A1C5F230-F1
#
_cell.length_a   1.000
_cell.length_b   1.000
_cell.length_c   1.000
_cell.angle_alpha   90.00
_cell.angle_beta   90.00
_cell.angle_gamma   90.00
#
_symmetry.space_group_name_H-M   'P 1'
#
loop_
_entity.id
_entity.type
_entity.pdbx_description
1 polymer ?
#
loop_
_entity_poly.entity_id
_entity_poly.type
_entity_poly.pdbx_seq_one_letter_code
_entity_poly.pdbx_strand_id
1 'polypeptide(L)'
;MPRAGAGRPRCKPDVVIADKAYSSRAIRQVLRRRGIRTVIPERADQKANRLRRGQAGGRPPALYKARNVVERCFGRLKRFRAIATRFDKLADRCKAGVHLAALILWLREPTQDPLSDKI
;
A
#
# COMPACT_ATOMS: atom_id res chain seq x y z
N MET A 1 1.92 14.77 -0.98
CA MET A 1 1.80 14.59 0.48
C MET A 1 1.64 15.97 1.09
N PRO A 2 0.53 16.26 1.79
CA PRO A 2 0.37 17.53 2.48
C PRO A 2 1.53 17.72 3.48
N ARG A 3 2.08 18.93 3.55
CA ARG A 3 3.06 19.29 4.58
C ARG A 3 2.29 19.51 5.88
N ALA A 4 2.85 19.11 7.02
CA ALA A 4 2.26 19.36 8.33
C ALA A 4 2.36 20.84 8.79
N GLY A 5 2.97 21.71 7.99
CA GLY A 5 3.14 23.15 8.27
C GLY A 5 3.01 24.02 7.02
N ALA A 6 3.24 25.32 7.16
CA ALA A 6 3.04 26.31 6.10
C ALA A 6 3.95 26.10 4.87
N GLY A 7 3.43 26.41 3.68
CA GLY A 7 4.15 26.37 2.40
C GLY A 7 3.63 25.34 1.39
N ARG A 8 4.06 25.47 0.12
CA ARG A 8 3.61 24.62 -1.00
C ARG A 8 3.81 23.13 -0.70
N PRO A 9 2.88 22.21 -1.00
CA PRO A 9 3.09 20.77 -0.78
C PRO A 9 4.38 20.27 -1.45
N ARG A 10 5.07 19.30 -0.85
CA ARG A 10 6.22 18.65 -1.52
C ARG A 10 5.72 17.98 -2.81
N CYS A 11 6.21 18.44 -3.96
CA CYS A 11 5.88 17.86 -5.26
C CYS A 11 6.65 16.57 -5.55
N LYS A 12 7.80 16.35 -4.90
CA LYS A 12 8.63 15.17 -5.05
C LYS A 12 8.77 14.43 -3.70
N PRO A 13 8.30 13.18 -3.58
CA PRO A 13 8.53 12.35 -2.40
C PRO A 13 9.95 11.78 -2.38
N ASP A 14 10.50 11.56 -1.18
CA ASP A 14 11.84 10.97 -1.00
C ASP A 14 11.85 9.45 -1.23
N VAL A 15 10.73 8.79 -0.93
CA VAL A 15 10.51 7.36 -1.11
C VAL A 15 9.10 7.11 -1.64
N VAL A 16 8.95 6.24 -2.64
CA VAL A 16 7.67 5.77 -3.15
C VAL A 16 7.37 4.35 -2.71
N ILE A 17 6.23 4.32 -2.03
CA ILE A 17 5.37 3.26 -1.54
C ILE A 17 4.47 2.60 -2.59
N ALA A 18 4.77 1.49 -3.28
CA ALA A 18 3.81 0.96 -4.27
C ALA A 18 3.68 -0.55 -4.34
N ASP A 19 2.51 -0.98 -4.83
CA ASP A 19 2.16 -2.39 -5.00
C ASP A 19 3.02 -3.07 -6.08
N LYS A 20 3.11 -4.41 -5.98
CA LYS A 20 3.77 -5.30 -6.93
C LYS A 20 3.31 -5.10 -8.37
N ALA A 21 2.05 -4.70 -8.60
CA ALA A 21 1.53 -4.38 -9.92
C ALA A 21 2.34 -3.26 -10.62
N TYR A 22 2.93 -2.34 -9.84
CA TYR A 22 3.74 -1.21 -10.31
C TYR A 22 5.23 -1.53 -10.44
N SER A 23 5.64 -2.82 -10.46
CA SER A 23 7.04 -3.23 -10.56
C SER A 23 7.68 -3.02 -11.94
N SER A 24 6.96 -2.46 -12.92
CA SER A 24 7.39 -2.35 -14.31
C SER A 24 8.67 -1.52 -14.47
N ARG A 25 9.46 -1.87 -15.49
CA ARG A 25 10.74 -1.19 -15.79
C ARG A 25 10.52 0.29 -16.09
N ALA A 26 9.47 0.64 -16.83
CA ALA A 26 9.12 2.01 -17.17
C ALA A 26 8.87 2.86 -15.90
N ILE A 27 8.06 2.35 -14.96
CA ILE A 27 7.76 3.05 -13.71
C ILE A 27 9.02 3.23 -12.87
N ARG A 28 9.84 2.18 -12.74
CA ARG A 28 11.13 2.27 -12.02
C ARG A 28 12.09 3.25 -12.68
N GLN A 29 12.13 3.33 -14.01
CA GLN A 29 13.00 4.26 -14.73
C GLN A 29 12.58 5.71 -14.50
N VAL A 30 11.28 6.00 -14.54
CA VAL A 30 10.75 7.34 -14.22
C VAL A 30 11.10 7.75 -12.79
N LEU A 31 10.91 6.84 -11.82
CA LEU A 31 11.21 7.11 -10.41
C LEU A 31 12.72 7.31 -10.17
N ARG A 32 13.57 6.51 -10.82
CA ARG A 32 15.03 6.68 -10.79
C ARG A 32 15.49 8.00 -11.41
N ARG A 33 14.97 8.36 -12.59
CA ARG A 33 15.25 9.65 -13.25
C ARG A 33 14.87 10.84 -12.37
N ARG A 34 13.77 10.71 -11.62
CA ARG A 34 13.34 11.72 -10.66
C ARG A 34 14.11 11.66 -9.33
N GLY A 35 15.04 10.74 -9.14
CA GLY A 35 15.80 10.58 -7.88
C GLY A 35 14.91 10.21 -6.70
N ILE A 36 13.88 9.42 -6.92
CA ILE A 36 12.92 8.95 -5.90
C ILE A 36 13.27 7.50 -5.56
N ARG A 37 13.50 7.19 -4.27
CA ARG A 37 13.76 5.80 -3.84
C ARG A 37 12.49 4.98 -3.94
N THR A 38 12.56 3.74 -4.41
CA THR A 38 11.37 2.90 -4.64
C THR A 38 11.41 1.64 -3.79
N VAL A 39 10.36 1.40 -3.02
CA VAL A 39 10.18 0.15 -2.24
C VAL A 39 9.03 -0.65 -2.87
N ILE A 40 9.25 -1.12 -4.09
CA ILE A 40 8.25 -1.88 -4.85
C ILE A 40 8.68 -3.34 -4.89
N PRO A 41 7.89 -4.28 -4.34
CA PRO A 41 8.23 -5.69 -4.41
C PRO A 41 8.27 -6.16 -5.87
N GLU A 42 9.16 -7.09 -6.15
CA GLU A 42 9.25 -7.69 -7.49
C GLU A 42 8.17 -8.74 -7.73
N ARG A 43 7.83 -8.91 -9.00
CA ARG A 43 7.01 -10.05 -9.41
C ARG A 43 7.78 -11.38 -9.29
N ALA A 44 7.07 -12.49 -9.12
CA ALA A 44 7.71 -13.78 -8.82
C ALA A 44 8.58 -14.26 -10.00
N ASP A 45 8.08 -14.07 -11.22
CA ASP A 45 8.79 -14.21 -12.49
C ASP A 45 10.02 -13.30 -12.58
N GLN A 46 9.91 -12.05 -12.13
CA GLN A 46 11.02 -11.10 -12.11
C GLN A 46 12.10 -11.46 -11.09
N LYS A 47 11.70 -12.03 -9.95
CA LYS A 47 12.62 -12.54 -8.91
C LYS A 47 13.50 -13.65 -9.47
N ALA A 48 12.91 -14.61 -10.20
CA ALA A 48 13.65 -15.69 -10.84
C ALA A 48 14.65 -15.17 -11.89
N ASN A 49 14.23 -14.19 -12.72
CA ASN A 49 15.11 -13.59 -13.71
C ASN A 49 16.25 -12.78 -13.08
N ARG A 50 16.00 -12.09 -11.95
CA ARG A 50 17.04 -11.41 -11.19
C ARG A 50 18.06 -12.40 -10.64
N LEU A 51 17.59 -13.48 -10.01
CA LEU A 51 18.45 -14.54 -9.49
C LEU A 51 19.29 -15.17 -10.60
N ARG A 52 18.69 -15.43 -11.78
CA ARG A 52 19.41 -15.93 -12.96
C ARG A 52 20.53 -15.01 -13.44
N ARG A 53 20.39 -13.70 -13.25
CA ARG A 53 21.39 -12.68 -13.63
C ARG A 53 22.49 -12.45 -12.57
N GLY A 54 22.41 -13.11 -11.41
CA GLY A 54 23.40 -12.99 -10.34
C GLY A 54 23.66 -11.53 -9.95
N GLN A 55 24.94 -11.13 -9.92
CA GLN A 55 25.37 -9.78 -9.55
C GLN A 55 24.81 -8.69 -10.48
N ALA A 56 24.60 -9.00 -11.78
CA ALA A 56 24.00 -8.08 -12.74
C ALA A 56 22.48 -7.88 -12.52
N GLY A 57 21.86 -8.72 -11.69
CA GLY A 57 20.45 -8.58 -11.28
C GLY A 57 20.19 -7.43 -10.31
N GLY A 58 21.22 -6.94 -9.63
CA GLY A 58 21.13 -5.85 -8.66
C GLY A 58 20.45 -6.25 -7.34
N ARG A 59 20.37 -5.28 -6.42
CA ARG A 59 19.90 -5.49 -5.04
C ARG A 59 18.39 -5.80 -5.00
N PRO A 60 17.95 -6.81 -4.22
CA PRO A 60 16.54 -7.05 -3.99
C PRO A 60 15.86 -5.82 -3.35
N PRO A 61 14.60 -5.50 -3.70
CA PRO A 61 13.86 -4.44 -3.05
C PRO A 61 13.78 -4.68 -1.54
N ALA A 62 13.92 -3.61 -0.74
CA ALA A 62 13.76 -3.69 0.71
C ALA A 62 12.40 -4.30 1.08
N LEU A 63 12.40 -5.22 2.05
CA LEU A 63 11.20 -5.95 2.45
C LEU A 63 10.17 -5.00 3.08
N TYR A 64 9.00 -4.98 2.45
CA TYR A 64 7.93 -4.04 2.71
C TYR A 64 7.06 -4.50 3.91
N LYS A 65 7.62 -4.45 5.13
CA LYS A 65 6.97 -4.97 6.36
C LYS A 65 5.59 -4.34 6.66
N ALA A 66 5.37 -3.07 6.31
CA ALA A 66 4.12 -2.36 6.57
C ALA A 66 2.92 -2.85 5.73
N ARG A 67 3.15 -3.70 4.72
CA ARG A 67 2.09 -4.21 3.82
C ARG A 67 1.06 -5.09 4.53
N ASN A 68 1.49 -5.88 5.52
CA ASN A 68 0.59 -6.79 6.24
C ASN A 68 -0.57 -6.04 6.92
N VAL A 69 -0.34 -4.82 7.42
CA VAL A 69 -1.40 -3.99 8.03
C VAL A 69 -2.43 -3.59 6.98
N VAL A 70 -1.97 -3.11 5.83
CA VAL A 70 -2.82 -2.68 4.72
C VAL A 70 -3.58 -3.87 4.11
N GLU A 71 -2.91 -5.01 3.92
CA GLU A 71 -3.52 -6.24 3.40
C GLU A 71 -4.58 -6.80 4.36
N ARG A 72 -4.31 -6.81 5.67
CA ARG A 72 -5.31 -7.20 6.67
C ARG A 72 -6.51 -6.26 6.64
N CYS A 73 -6.30 -4.95 6.51
CA CYS A 73 -7.37 -3.97 6.37
C CYS A 73 -8.24 -4.25 5.14
N PHE A 74 -7.63 -4.40 3.96
CA PHE A 74 -8.37 -4.76 2.74
C PHE A 74 -9.05 -6.13 2.84
N GLY A 75 -8.44 -7.10 3.52
CA GLY A 75 -9.05 -8.40 3.78
C GLY A 75 -10.32 -8.30 4.63
N ARG A 76 -10.30 -7.43 5.66
CA ARG A 76 -11.49 -7.13 6.47
C ARG A 76 -12.57 -6.42 5.65
N LEU A 77 -12.20 -5.42 4.84
CA LEU A 77 -13.13 -4.72 3.96
C LEU A 77 -13.76 -5.65 2.91
N LYS A 78 -13.03 -6.65 2.41
CA LYS A 78 -13.53 -7.63 1.46
C LYS A 78 -14.52 -8.65 2.06
N ARG A 79 -14.72 -8.68 3.39
CA ARG A 79 -15.83 -9.45 3.99
C ARG A 79 -17.19 -8.89 3.59
N PHE A 80 -17.26 -7.59 3.27
CA PHE A 80 -18.47 -6.96 2.76
C PHE A 80 -18.56 -7.23 1.26
N ARG A 81 -19.45 -8.16 0.87
CA ARG A 81 -19.59 -8.62 -0.53
C ARG A 81 -19.78 -7.47 -1.52
N ALA A 82 -20.55 -6.44 -1.14
CA ALA A 82 -20.79 -5.25 -1.97
C ALA A 82 -19.51 -4.48 -2.32
N ILE A 83 -18.55 -4.42 -1.39
CA ILE A 83 -17.26 -3.75 -1.56
C ILE A 83 -16.30 -4.65 -2.34
N ALA A 84 -16.29 -5.95 -2.04
CA ALA A 84 -15.38 -6.90 -2.67
C ALA A 84 -15.59 -7.00 -4.19
N THR A 85 -16.85 -7.00 -4.64
CA THR A 85 -17.21 -7.07 -6.06
C THR A 85 -17.30 -5.70 -6.71
N ARG A 86 -17.33 -4.61 -5.93
CA ARG A 86 -17.54 -3.24 -6.41
C ARG A 86 -18.81 -3.13 -7.25
N PHE A 87 -19.96 -3.54 -6.68
CA PHE A 87 -21.25 -3.46 -7.37
C PHE A 87 -21.66 -2.02 -7.73
N ASP A 88 -21.20 -1.04 -6.93
CA ASP A 88 -21.46 0.37 -7.19
C ASP A 88 -20.66 0.89 -8.38
N LYS A 89 -21.36 1.20 -9.47
CA LYS A 89 -20.78 1.83 -10.67
C LYS A 89 -20.36 3.29 -10.43
N LEU A 90 -21.06 3.99 -9.53
CA LEU A 90 -20.76 5.38 -9.20
C LEU A 90 -19.69 5.46 -8.10
N ALA A 91 -18.67 6.26 -8.33
CA ALA A 91 -17.53 6.41 -7.41
C ALA A 91 -17.97 6.84 -6.00
N ASP A 92 -18.95 7.74 -5.90
CA ASP A 92 -19.46 8.24 -4.61
C ASP A 92 -20.14 7.17 -3.78
N ARG A 93 -20.94 6.29 -4.43
CA ARG A 93 -21.59 5.17 -3.74
C ARG A 93 -20.58 4.14 -3.25
N CYS A 94 -19.60 3.80 -4.10
CA CYS A 94 -18.50 2.93 -3.71
C CYS A 94 -17.73 3.52 -2.51
N LYS A 95 -17.49 4.84 -2.50
CA LYS A 95 -16.82 5.54 -1.42
C LYS A 95 -17.65 5.51 -0.12
N ALA A 96 -18.94 5.81 -0.20
CA ALA A 96 -19.85 5.73 0.95
C ALA A 96 -19.89 4.31 1.55
N GLY A 97 -19.93 3.27 0.71
CA GLY A 97 -19.87 1.88 1.15
C GLY A 97 -18.58 1.54 1.90
N VAL A 98 -17.44 2.00 1.39
CA VAL A 98 -16.14 1.85 2.09
C VAL A 98 -16.13 2.57 3.44
N HIS A 99 -16.68 3.79 3.52
CA HIS A 99 -16.80 4.51 4.80
C HIS A 99 -17.67 3.76 5.80
N LEU A 100 -18.83 3.26 5.38
CA LEU A 100 -19.73 2.50 6.25
C LEU A 100 -19.05 1.22 6.76
N ALA A 101 -18.40 0.46 5.90
CA ALA A 101 -17.67 -0.74 6.32
C ALA A 101 -16.50 -0.42 7.25
N ALA A 102 -15.78 0.67 7.02
CA ALA A 102 -14.72 1.12 7.92
C ALA A 102 -15.27 1.49 9.30
N LEU A 103 -16.41 2.19 9.37
CA LEU A 103 -17.09 2.51 10.63
C LEU A 103 -17.52 1.25 11.38
N ILE A 104 -18.12 0.27 10.68
CA ILE A 104 -18.52 -1.00 11.29
C ILE A 104 -17.30 -1.75 11.84
N LEU A 105 -16.20 -1.79 11.09
CA LEU A 105 -14.96 -2.43 11.55
C LEU A 105 -14.37 -1.70 12.76
N TRP A 106 -14.40 -0.37 12.77
CA TRP A 106 -13.93 0.47 13.87
C TRP A 106 -14.73 0.23 15.16
N LEU A 107 -16.06 0.20 15.06
CA LEU A 107 -16.94 -0.02 16.22
C LEU A 107 -16.91 -1.47 16.73
N ARG A 108 -16.53 -2.42 15.88
CA ARG A 108 -16.47 -3.85 16.22
C ARG A 108 -15.15 -4.25 16.86
N GLU A 109 -14.06 -3.55 16.56
CA GLU A 109 -12.78 -3.80 17.19
C GLU A 109 -12.87 -3.23 18.62
N PRO A 110 -12.83 -4.05 19.69
CA PRO A 110 -12.68 -3.49 21.02
C PRO A 110 -11.41 -2.65 20.97
N THR A 111 -11.51 -1.39 21.39
CA THR A 111 -10.36 -0.59 21.73
C THR A 111 -9.41 -1.51 22.48
N GLN A 112 -8.27 -1.85 21.87
CA GLN A 112 -7.18 -2.46 22.60
C GLN A 112 -6.77 -1.37 23.58
N ASP A 113 -7.41 -1.35 24.74
CA ASP A 113 -7.11 -0.40 25.80
C ASP A 113 -5.67 -0.69 26.20
N PRO A 114 -4.70 0.20 25.93
CA PRO A 114 -3.31 -0.03 26.29
C PRO A 114 -3.10 0.00 27.82
N LEU A 115 -4.19 0.12 28.59
CA LEU A 115 -4.23 0.16 30.05
C LEU A 115 -4.72 -1.16 30.68
N SER A 116 -5.23 -2.12 29.90
CA SER A 116 -5.73 -3.41 30.44
C SER A 116 -4.65 -4.49 30.63
N ASP A 117 -3.43 -4.26 30.17
CA ASP A 117 -2.27 -5.19 30.31
C ASP A 117 -1.44 -4.93 31.60
N LYS A 118 -1.99 -4.19 32.59
CA LYS A 118 -1.28 -3.82 33.83
C LYS A 118 -2.06 -4.10 35.14
N ILE A 119 -2.86 -5.16 35.19
CA ILE A 119 -3.39 -5.68 36.45
C ILE A 119 -3.06 -7.17 36.56
#